data_AF-A0A4U9TGF9-F1
#
_entry.id   AF-A0A4U9TGF9-F1
#
_cell.length_a   1.000
_cell.length_b   1.000
_cell.length_c   1.000
_cell.angle_alpha   90.00
_cell.angle_beta   90.00
_cell.angle_gamma   90.00
#
_symmetry.space_group_name_H-M   'P 1'
#
loop_
_entity.id
_entity.type
_entity.pdbx_description
1 polymer ?
#
loop_
_entity_poly.entity_id
_entity_poly.type
_entity_poly.pdbx_seq_one_letter_code
_entity_poly.pdbx_strand_id
1 'polypeptide(L)'
;MAFASIVVGSAIAAWQGSLKPGVALLALLTAGLLQILSNLANDYGDAVKGSDKEDRIGPLRGMQKGMITQSQMKRALMLTVVLIAISGCWLIAVACEKPSDVVGFLVLGGLAIIAAITYTVGTKPYGYLGLGDISVLVFFGWLSVAGTYYLQTHTFDSVVMLPATACGLLAGGGVEHQ
;
A
#
# COMPACT_ATOMS: atom_id res chain seq x y z
N MET A 1 -1.76 -1.38 9.00
CA MET A 1 -0.31 -1.66 8.88
C MET A 1 0.45 -0.65 8.04
N ALA A 2 -0.02 -0.23 6.86
CA ALA A 2 0.65 0.78 6.01
C ALA A 2 1.21 1.98 6.80
N PHE A 3 0.36 2.71 7.54
CA PHE A 3 0.80 3.88 8.32
C PHE A 3 1.86 3.54 9.38
N ALA A 4 1.69 2.44 10.11
CA ALA A 4 2.64 2.01 11.13
C ALA A 4 4.03 1.74 10.52
N SER A 5 4.08 1.07 9.37
CA SER A 5 5.33 0.79 8.66
C SER A 5 6.08 2.06 8.23
N ILE A 6 5.36 3.06 7.70
CA ILE A 6 5.96 4.36 7.34
C ILE A 6 6.47 5.09 8.59
N VAL A 7 5.72 5.04 9.70
CA VAL A 7 6.14 5.64 10.97
C VAL A 7 7.39 4.96 11.51
N VAL A 8 7.48 3.63 11.46
CA VAL A 8 8.68 2.88 11.89
C VAL A 8 9.90 3.26 11.05
N GLY A 9 9.78 3.27 9.72
CA GLY A 9 10.89 3.69 8.85
C GLY A 9 11.34 5.14 9.13
N SER A 10 10.38 6.03 9.37
CA SER A 10 10.66 7.43 9.72
C SER A 10 11.28 7.59 11.11
N ALA A 11 10.88 6.78 12.08
CA ALA A 11 11.44 6.79 13.43
C ALA A 11 12.90 6.32 13.43
N ILE A 12 13.24 5.32 12.63
CA ILE A 12 14.64 4.88 12.47
C ILE A 12 15.48 5.96 11.80
N ALA A 13 14.97 6.62 10.76
CA ALA A 13 15.64 7.76 10.13
C ALA A 13 15.82 8.94 11.11
N ALA A 14 14.84 9.20 11.98
CA ALA A 14 14.93 10.20 13.03
C ALA A 14 15.97 9.87 14.09
N TRP A 15 16.09 8.60 14.48
CA TRP A 15 17.11 8.13 15.40
C TRP A 15 18.54 8.38 14.87
N GLN A 16 18.72 8.38 13.55
CA GLN A 16 19.98 8.72 12.88
C GLN A 16 20.12 10.21 12.52
N GLY A 17 19.22 11.08 12.99
CA GLY A 17 19.27 12.52 12.73
C GLY A 17 18.97 12.92 11.28
N SER A 18 18.41 12.03 10.47
CA SER A 18 18.17 12.22 9.03
C SER A 18 16.68 12.33 8.68
N LEU A 19 15.82 12.64 9.67
CA LEU A 19 14.39 12.80 9.45
C LEU A 19 14.12 13.96 8.49
N LYS A 20 13.41 13.67 7.40
CA LYS A 20 12.88 14.68 6.46
C LYS A 20 11.35 14.71 6.60
N PRO A 21 10.76 15.60 7.41
CA PRO A 21 9.31 15.60 7.70
C PRO A 21 8.43 15.67 6.45
N GLY A 22 8.86 16.43 5.43
CA GLY A 22 8.14 16.51 4.15
C GLY A 22 8.06 15.17 3.42
N VAL A 23 9.15 14.39 3.42
CA VAL A 23 9.20 13.03 2.85
C VAL A 23 8.30 12.10 3.64
N ALA A 24 8.37 12.13 4.97
CA ALA A 24 7.52 11.30 5.84
C ALA A 24 6.02 11.58 5.62
N LEU A 25 5.61 12.85 5.54
CA LEU A 25 4.21 13.24 5.29
C LEU A 25 3.73 12.80 3.90
N LEU A 26 4.54 12.98 2.86
CA LEU A 26 4.21 12.54 1.50
C LEU A 26 4.16 11.01 1.39
N ALA A 27 5.02 10.29 2.12
CA ALA A 27 4.99 8.84 2.21
C ALA A 27 3.71 8.35 2.91
N LEU A 28 3.30 8.98 4.02
CA LEU A 28 2.03 8.67 4.70
C LEU A 28 0.82 8.95 3.81
N LEU A 29 0.81 10.08 3.09
CA LEU A 29 -0.24 10.42 2.14
C LEU A 29 -0.36 9.37 1.03
N THR A 30 0.77 9.02 0.39
CA THR A 30 0.80 8.06 -0.71
C THR A 30 0.38 6.67 -0.24
N ALA A 31 0.87 6.21 0.91
CA ALA A 31 0.48 4.94 1.52
C ALA A 31 -1.01 4.92 1.90
N GLY A 32 -1.55 6.04 2.42
CA GLY A 32 -2.97 6.19 2.72
C GLY A 32 -3.84 6.10 1.47
N LEU A 33 -3.46 6.77 0.39
CA LEU A 33 -4.17 6.70 -0.89
C LEU A 33 -4.14 5.28 -1.49
N LEU A 34 -3.00 4.58 -1.43
CA LEU A 34 -2.89 3.17 -1.83
C LEU A 34 -3.82 2.26 -1.01
N GLN A 35 -3.94 2.50 0.30
CA GLN A 35 -4.88 1.75 1.15
C GLN A 35 -6.34 2.01 0.76
N ILE A 36 -6.68 3.27 0.44
CA ILE A 36 -8.01 3.62 -0.08
C ILE A 36 -8.27 2.90 -1.41
N LEU A 37 -7.31 2.92 -2.34
CA LEU A 37 -7.42 2.23 -3.62
C LEU A 37 -7.67 0.73 -3.44
N SER A 38 -6.89 0.06 -2.58
CA SER A 38 -7.06 -1.37 -2.30
C SER A 38 -8.44 -1.69 -1.74
N ASN A 39 -8.98 -0.83 -0.87
CA ASN A 39 -10.32 -1.01 -0.29
C ASN A 39 -11.42 -0.83 -1.35
N LEU A 40 -11.35 0.23 -2.16
CA LEU A 40 -12.30 0.48 -3.25
C LEU A 40 -12.24 -0.65 -4.30
N ALA A 41 -11.04 -1.15 -4.60
CA ALA A 41 -10.84 -2.24 -5.55
C ALA A 41 -11.46 -3.54 -5.03
N ASN A 42 -11.36 -3.80 -3.72
CA ASN A 42 -12.05 -4.91 -3.05
C ASN A 42 -13.58 -4.82 -3.16
N ASP A 43 -14.12 -3.63 -2.88
CA ASP A 43 -15.56 -3.37 -2.98
C ASP A 43 -16.08 -3.56 -4.40
N TYR A 44 -15.32 -3.10 -5.39
CA TYR A 44 -15.64 -3.29 -6.80
C TYR A 44 -15.57 -4.77 -7.22
N GLY A 45 -14.51 -5.48 -6.81
CA GLY A 45 -14.31 -6.91 -7.12
C GLY A 45 -15.42 -7.80 -6.57
N ASP A 46 -15.78 -7.62 -5.30
CA ASP A 46 -16.84 -8.40 -4.63
C ASP A 46 -18.22 -8.15 -5.28
N ALA A 47 -18.51 -6.89 -5.65
CA ALA A 47 -19.77 -6.53 -6.30
C ALA A 47 -19.90 -7.12 -7.71
N VAL A 48 -18.81 -7.21 -8.48
CA VAL A 48 -18.82 -7.76 -9.85
C VAL A 48 -18.87 -9.29 -9.86
N LYS A 49 -18.17 -9.95 -8.93
CA LYS A 49 -18.13 -11.42 -8.87
C LYS A 49 -19.38 -12.05 -8.29
N GLY A 50 -20.31 -11.27 -7.74
CA GLY A 50 -21.53 -11.77 -7.10
C GLY A 50 -21.23 -12.71 -5.92
N SER A 51 -20.05 -12.59 -5.30
CA SER A 51 -19.53 -13.55 -4.32
C SER A 51 -20.14 -13.44 -2.93
N ASP A 52 -21.05 -12.48 -2.69
CA ASP A 52 -21.76 -12.37 -1.42
C ASP A 52 -23.17 -12.96 -1.52
N LYS A 53 -23.28 -14.20 -1.03
CA LYS A 53 -24.53 -14.80 -0.54
C LYS A 53 -25.00 -14.04 0.71
N GLU A 54 -26.29 -14.15 1.03
CA GLU A 54 -27.02 -13.47 2.12
C GLU A 54 -26.45 -13.62 3.55
N ASP A 55 -25.32 -14.31 3.74
CA ASP A 55 -24.80 -14.77 5.03
C ASP A 55 -23.47 -14.10 5.45
N ARG A 56 -23.12 -12.93 4.88
CA ARG A 56 -21.86 -12.23 5.22
C ARG A 56 -22.01 -11.42 6.52
N ILE A 57 -21.20 -11.76 7.53
CA ILE A 57 -21.15 -11.11 8.86
C ILE A 57 -20.21 -9.86 8.87
N GLY A 58 -19.98 -9.23 7.71
CA GLY A 58 -19.10 -8.05 7.57
C GLY A 58 -19.88 -6.73 7.41
N PRO A 59 -19.26 -5.57 7.67
CA PRO A 59 -19.92 -4.28 7.47
C PRO A 59 -20.36 -4.10 6.02
N LEU A 60 -21.64 -3.81 5.81
CA LEU A 60 -22.28 -3.67 4.50
C LEU A 60 -21.62 -2.56 3.67
N ARG A 61 -21.15 -2.89 2.45
CA ARG A 61 -20.42 -1.98 1.56
C ARG A 61 -21.35 -1.04 0.79
N GLY A 62 -20.87 0.15 0.40
CA GLY A 62 -21.68 1.19 -0.25
C GLY A 62 -22.25 0.79 -1.62
N MET A 63 -21.53 -0.05 -2.39
CA MET A 63 -22.03 -0.65 -3.63
C MET A 63 -23.14 -1.68 -3.38
N GLN A 64 -23.09 -2.41 -2.25
CA GLN A 64 -24.06 -3.46 -1.91
C GLN A 64 -25.40 -2.88 -1.45
N LYS A 65 -25.38 -1.70 -0.82
CA LYS A 65 -26.61 -0.95 -0.49
C LYS A 65 -27.25 -0.27 -1.72
N GLY A 66 -26.69 -0.43 -2.91
CA GLY A 66 -27.13 0.28 -4.12
C GLY A 66 -26.89 1.80 -4.08
N MET A 67 -26.20 2.30 -3.06
CA MET A 67 -25.92 3.73 -2.87
C MET A 67 -24.86 4.25 -3.85
N ILE A 68 -24.00 3.36 -4.34
CA ILE A 68 -22.94 3.66 -5.29
C ILE A 68 -23.10 2.75 -6.50
N THR A 69 -23.19 3.34 -7.69
CA THR A 69 -23.27 2.60 -8.96
C THR A 69 -21.89 2.12 -9.40
N GLN A 70 -21.84 1.04 -10.21
CA GLN A 70 -20.56 0.52 -10.73
C GLN A 70 -19.76 1.59 -11.50
N SER A 71 -20.42 2.50 -12.22
CA SER A 71 -19.77 3.59 -12.95
C SER A 71 -19.16 4.63 -12.01
N GLN A 72 -19.82 4.95 -10.89
CA GLN A 72 -19.27 5.82 -9.85
C GLN A 72 -18.06 5.18 -9.17
N MET A 73 -18.11 3.88 -8.86
CA MET A 73 -16.97 3.17 -8.27
C MET A 73 -15.76 3.11 -9.22
N LYS A 74 -15.97 2.84 -10.52
CA LYS A 74 -14.90 2.92 -11.52
C LYS A 74 -14.25 4.30 -11.60
N ARG A 75 -15.06 5.36 -11.53
CA ARG A 75 -14.55 6.74 -11.49
C ARG A 75 -13.75 7.00 -10.23
N ALA A 76 -14.22 6.56 -9.06
CA ALA A 76 -13.49 6.68 -7.80
C ALA A 76 -12.12 5.99 -7.88
N LEU A 77 -12.07 4.75 -8.38
CA LEU A 77 -10.82 4.02 -8.60
C LEU A 77 -9.84 4.78 -9.49
N MET A 78 -10.30 5.29 -10.65
CA MET A 78 -9.44 6.07 -11.55
C MET A 78 -8.92 7.35 -10.89
N LEU A 79 -9.79 8.09 -10.19
CA LEU A 79 -9.39 9.30 -9.48
C LEU A 79 -8.35 8.99 -8.39
N THR A 80 -8.53 7.94 -7.61
CA THR A 80 -7.57 7.54 -6.59
C THR A 80 -6.22 7.15 -7.21
N VAL A 81 -6.20 6.40 -8.32
CA VAL A 81 -4.96 6.08 -9.04
C VAL A 81 -4.23 7.34 -9.50
N VAL A 82 -4.95 8.32 -10.06
CA VAL A 82 -4.35 9.60 -10.47
C VAL A 82 -3.78 10.35 -9.27
N LEU A 83 -4.49 10.39 -8.15
CA LEU A 83 -3.99 11.03 -6.92
C LEU A 83 -2.73 10.35 -6.38
N ILE A 84 -2.68 9.00 -6.40
CA ILE A 84 -1.49 8.23 -6.00
C ILE A 84 -0.32 8.54 -6.94
N ALA A 85 -0.55 8.60 -8.26
CA ALA A 85 0.49 8.93 -9.21
C ALA A 85 1.05 10.33 -8.96
N ILE A 86 0.19 11.33 -8.71
CA ILE A 86 0.61 12.69 -8.38
C ILE A 86 1.39 12.72 -7.06
N SER A 87 0.85 12.13 -5.99
CA SER A 87 1.50 12.14 -4.67
C SER A 87 2.81 11.36 -4.67
N GLY A 88 2.87 10.22 -5.36
CA GLY A 88 4.05 9.38 -5.51
C GLY A 88 5.13 10.06 -6.35
N CYS A 89 4.78 10.68 -7.46
CA CYS A 89 5.74 11.48 -8.25
C CYS A 89 6.27 12.67 -7.44
N TRP A 90 5.43 13.34 -6.66
CA TRP A 90 5.87 14.42 -5.77
C TRP A 90 6.83 13.87 -4.70
N LEU A 91 6.48 12.78 -4.02
CA LEU A 91 7.36 12.13 -3.05
C LEU A 91 8.72 11.82 -3.66
N ILE A 92 8.76 11.22 -4.84
CA ILE A 92 10.01 10.88 -5.55
C ILE A 92 10.79 12.14 -5.91
N ALA A 93 10.14 13.19 -6.40
CA ALA A 93 10.79 14.44 -6.77
C ALA A 93 11.41 15.18 -5.58
N VAL A 94 10.83 15.06 -4.39
CA VAL A 94 11.35 15.70 -3.16
C VAL A 94 12.38 14.82 -2.45
N ALA A 95 12.22 13.51 -2.51
CA ALA A 95 13.08 12.58 -1.80
C ALA A 95 14.31 12.19 -2.61
N CYS A 96 14.17 11.79 -3.88
CA CYS A 96 15.27 11.18 -4.64
C CYS A 96 16.28 12.21 -5.17
N GLU A 97 17.56 11.97 -4.89
CA GLU A 97 18.66 12.83 -5.35
C GLU A 97 19.31 12.30 -6.64
N LYS A 98 19.25 10.98 -6.89
CA LYS A 98 19.87 10.34 -8.05
C LYS A 98 18.82 9.87 -9.07
N PRO A 99 19.12 9.96 -10.39
CA PRO A 99 18.24 9.42 -11.42
C PRO A 99 17.95 7.93 -11.29
N SER A 100 18.91 7.15 -10.77
CA SER A 100 18.74 5.72 -10.49
C SER A 100 17.61 5.45 -9.49
N ASP A 101 17.53 6.28 -8.46
CA ASP A 101 16.59 6.12 -7.35
C ASP A 101 15.18 6.50 -7.83
N VAL A 102 15.09 7.55 -8.65
CA VAL A 102 13.84 7.96 -9.32
C VAL A 102 13.25 6.80 -10.12
N VAL A 103 14.04 6.16 -10.98
CA VAL A 103 13.57 5.03 -11.81
C VAL A 103 13.16 3.85 -10.93
N GLY A 104 13.96 3.51 -9.92
CA GLY A 104 13.66 2.42 -8.99
C GLY A 104 12.33 2.63 -8.25
N PHE A 105 12.13 3.81 -7.65
CA PHE A 105 10.91 4.11 -6.90
C PHE A 105 9.69 4.32 -7.80
N LEU A 106 9.85 4.80 -9.04
CA LEU A 106 8.75 4.84 -10.01
C LEU A 106 8.27 3.43 -10.35
N VAL A 107 9.20 2.50 -10.60
CA VAL A 107 8.86 1.09 -10.86
C VAL A 107 8.18 0.47 -9.64
N LEU A 108 8.74 0.65 -8.44
CA LEU A 108 8.15 0.13 -7.20
C LEU A 108 6.76 0.74 -6.91
N GLY A 109 6.58 2.04 -7.17
CA GLY A 109 5.28 2.72 -7.04
C GLY A 109 4.24 2.17 -8.03
N GLY A 110 4.64 1.95 -9.29
CA GLY A 110 3.79 1.30 -10.28
C GLY A 110 3.38 -0.12 -9.87
N LEU A 111 4.35 -0.92 -9.38
CA LEU A 111 4.09 -2.25 -8.85
C LEU A 111 3.15 -2.21 -7.64
N ALA A 112 3.26 -1.22 -6.76
CA ALA A 112 2.36 -1.06 -5.62
C ALA A 112 0.92 -0.74 -6.04
N ILE A 113 0.72 0.10 -7.06
CA ILE A 113 -0.62 0.37 -7.63
C ILE A 113 -1.20 -0.91 -8.26
N ILE A 114 -0.39 -1.61 -9.06
CA ILE A 114 -0.80 -2.88 -9.67
C ILE A 114 -1.17 -3.88 -8.58
N ALA A 115 -0.36 -4.02 -7.53
CA ALA A 115 -0.64 -4.90 -6.40
C ALA A 115 -1.94 -4.52 -5.70
N ALA A 116 -2.17 -3.25 -5.39
CA ALA A 116 -3.40 -2.79 -4.73
C ALA A 116 -4.68 -3.15 -5.52
N ILE A 117 -4.62 -3.11 -6.85
CA ILE A 117 -5.75 -3.46 -7.73
C ILE A 117 -5.86 -4.97 -7.96
N THR A 118 -4.74 -5.64 -8.28
CA THR A 118 -4.72 -7.06 -8.65
C THR A 118 -4.89 -7.99 -7.46
N TYR A 119 -4.54 -7.53 -6.26
CA TYR A 119 -4.80 -8.26 -5.01
C TYR A 119 -6.29 -8.54 -4.81
N THR A 120 -7.19 -7.76 -5.40
CA THR A 120 -8.64 -7.81 -5.15
C THR A 120 -9.48 -8.06 -6.41
N VAL A 121 -9.15 -7.43 -7.54
CA VAL A 121 -9.99 -7.42 -8.76
C VAL A 121 -9.66 -8.56 -9.74
N GLY A 122 -8.64 -9.39 -9.47
CA GLY A 122 -8.24 -10.48 -10.36
C GLY A 122 -9.16 -11.71 -10.36
N THR A 123 -9.21 -12.44 -11.48
CA THR A 123 -9.87 -13.76 -11.62
C THR A 123 -9.27 -14.85 -10.71
N LYS A 124 -8.07 -14.60 -10.18
CA LYS A 124 -7.45 -15.29 -9.04
C LYS A 124 -6.76 -14.21 -8.17
N PRO A 125 -7.39 -13.73 -7.09
CA PRO A 125 -6.74 -12.81 -6.15
C PRO A 125 -5.43 -13.46 -5.67
N TYR A 126 -4.32 -12.73 -5.60
CA TYR A 126 -3.03 -13.29 -5.17
C TYR A 126 -3.09 -14.02 -3.81
N GLY A 127 -4.00 -13.59 -2.92
CA GLY A 127 -4.30 -14.28 -1.65
C GLY A 127 -4.82 -15.71 -1.81
N TYR A 128 -5.50 -16.03 -2.92
CA TYR A 128 -5.97 -17.39 -3.24
C TYR A 128 -4.87 -18.32 -3.77
N LEU A 129 -3.70 -17.80 -4.11
CA LEU A 129 -2.57 -18.56 -4.63
C LEU A 129 -1.50 -18.86 -3.57
N GLY A 130 -1.75 -18.56 -2.29
CA GLY A 130 -0.79 -18.76 -1.19
C GLY A 130 0.40 -17.78 -1.22
N LEU A 131 0.36 -16.78 -2.09
CA LEU A 131 1.40 -15.73 -2.22
C LEU A 131 1.02 -14.44 -1.47
N GLY A 132 -0.12 -14.43 -0.77
CA GLY A 132 -0.62 -13.29 -0.01
C GLY A 132 0.36 -12.84 1.07
N ASP A 133 0.83 -13.77 1.90
CA ASP A 133 1.72 -13.47 3.03
C ASP A 133 3.06 -12.91 2.57
N ILE A 134 3.62 -13.46 1.49
CA ILE A 134 4.86 -12.95 0.89
C ILE A 134 4.64 -11.53 0.33
N SER A 135 3.51 -11.30 -0.34
CA SER A 135 3.18 -9.98 -0.87
C SER A 135 3.02 -8.97 0.26
N VAL A 136 2.36 -9.35 1.35
CA VAL A 136 2.17 -8.51 2.53
C VAL A 136 3.51 -8.18 3.18
N LEU A 137 4.40 -9.16 3.34
CA LEU A 137 5.77 -8.96 3.84
C LEU A 137 6.56 -7.98 2.97
N VAL A 138 6.51 -8.14 1.65
CA VAL A 138 7.23 -7.27 0.72
C VAL A 138 6.69 -5.84 0.75
N PHE A 139 5.38 -5.64 0.61
CA PHE A 139 4.80 -4.30 0.48
C PHE A 139 4.68 -3.55 1.81
N PHE A 140 4.17 -4.20 2.86
CA PHE A 140 3.96 -3.57 4.17
C PHE A 140 5.19 -3.68 5.07
N GLY A 141 6.08 -4.64 4.83
CA GLY A 141 7.34 -4.78 5.55
C GLY A 141 8.47 -4.05 4.83
N TRP A 142 9.13 -4.75 3.90
CA TRP A 142 10.39 -4.28 3.30
C TRP A 142 10.23 -2.98 2.51
N LEU A 143 9.26 -2.90 1.59
CA LEU A 143 9.07 -1.70 0.77
C LEU A 143 8.65 -0.50 1.61
N SER A 144 7.64 -0.66 2.47
CA SER A 144 7.14 0.46 3.28
C SER A 144 8.17 0.93 4.32
N VAL A 145 8.76 0.03 5.11
CA VAL A 145 9.70 0.42 6.18
C VAL A 145 11.06 0.81 5.59
N ALA A 146 11.67 -0.07 4.78
CA ALA A 146 13.01 0.18 4.24
C ALA A 146 13.01 1.23 3.12
N GLY A 147 11.96 1.27 2.29
CA GLY A 147 11.81 2.33 1.30
C GLY A 147 11.64 3.70 1.95
N THR A 148 10.83 3.82 3.01
CA THR A 148 10.68 5.10 3.74
C THR A 148 11.98 5.54 4.40
N TYR A 149 12.70 4.60 5.03
CA TYR A 149 14.01 4.89 5.60
C TYR A 149 14.98 5.38 4.52
N TYR A 150 15.08 4.65 3.40
CA TYR A 150 15.99 4.99 2.31
C TYR A 150 15.66 6.36 1.68
N LEU A 151 14.38 6.68 1.48
CA LEU A 151 13.97 7.98 0.95
C LEU A 151 14.32 9.16 1.87
N GLN A 152 14.60 8.90 3.14
CA GLN A 152 15.02 9.93 4.10
C GLN A 152 16.54 10.01 4.25
N THR A 153 17.21 8.85 4.33
CA THR A 153 18.65 8.78 4.67
C THR A 153 19.56 8.62 3.46
N HIS A 154 19.03 8.20 2.29
CA HIS A 154 19.79 7.80 1.10
C HIS A 154 20.85 6.72 1.34
N THR A 155 20.72 5.98 2.44
CA THR A 155 21.60 4.88 2.80
C THR A 155 20.79 3.60 3.00
N PHE A 156 21.46 2.46 2.86
CA PHE A 156 20.88 1.18 3.22
C PHE A 156 21.57 0.68 4.48
N ASP A 157 20.78 0.46 5.54
CA ASP A 157 21.28 -0.10 6.79
C ASP A 157 20.49 -1.37 7.12
N SER A 158 21.24 -2.44 7.39
CA SER A 158 20.71 -3.74 7.81
C SER A 158 19.83 -3.66 9.07
N VAL A 159 20.02 -2.64 9.93
CA VAL A 159 19.22 -2.43 11.15
C VAL A 159 17.72 -2.29 10.84
N VAL A 160 17.38 -1.83 9.63
CA VAL A 160 16.00 -1.61 9.19
C VAL A 160 15.29 -2.91 8.82
N MET A 161 16.03 -3.97 8.48
CA MET A 161 15.45 -5.23 8.00
C MET A 161 14.68 -5.99 9.07
N LEU A 162 15.13 -5.96 10.32
CA LEU A 162 14.43 -6.61 11.43
C LEU A 162 13.06 -5.95 11.70
N PRO A 163 12.97 -4.62 11.93
CA PRO A 163 11.68 -3.93 12.04
C PRO A 163 10.79 -4.09 10.80
N ALA A 164 11.37 -4.05 9.60
CA ALA A 164 10.63 -4.25 8.36
C ALA A 164 9.99 -5.63 8.28
N THR A 165 10.75 -6.68 8.63
CA THR A 165 10.25 -8.06 8.65
C THR A 165 9.18 -8.24 9.72
N ALA A 166 9.36 -7.67 10.91
CA ALA A 166 8.36 -7.72 11.98
C ALA A 166 7.04 -7.04 11.55
N CYS A 167 7.09 -5.87 10.91
CA CYS A 167 5.90 -5.20 10.39
C CYS A 167 5.19 -6.03 9.32
N GLY A 168 5.95 -6.67 8.43
CA GLY A 168 5.40 -7.54 7.39
C GLY A 168 4.72 -8.80 7.96
N LEU A 169 5.36 -9.47 8.91
CA LEU A 169 4.79 -10.65 9.58
C LEU A 169 3.57 -10.31 10.41
N LEU A 170 3.55 -9.19 11.13
CA LEU A 170 2.37 -8.73 11.87
C LEU A 170 1.19 -8.39 10.94
N ALA A 171 1.49 -7.93 9.72
CA ALA A 171 0.46 -7.66 8.73
C ALA A 171 -0.13 -8.95 8.12
N GLY A 172 0.66 -10.02 7.99
CA GLY A 172 0.20 -11.32 7.49
C GLY A 172 -0.44 -12.21 8.56
N GLY A 173 0.12 -12.23 9.77
CA GLY A 173 -0.32 -13.11 10.88
C GLY A 173 -1.70 -12.80 11.47
N GLY A 174 -2.37 -11.74 11.02
CA GLY A 174 -3.78 -11.48 11.36
C GLY A 174 -4.79 -12.32 10.57
N VAL A 175 -4.34 -13.10 9.57
CA VAL A 175 -5.22 -13.84 8.64
C VAL A 175 -5.54 -15.26 9.14
N GLU A 176 -4.82 -15.81 10.12
CA GLU A 176 -5.01 -17.19 10.59
C GLU A 176 -6.12 -17.39 11.65
N HIS A 177 -6.86 -16.34 12.03
CA HIS A 177 -7.86 -16.42 13.13
C HIS A 177 -9.23 -15.76 12.86
N GLN A 178 -9.71 -15.68 11.62
CA GLN A 178 -11.11 -15.33 11.33
C GLN A 178 -11.76 -16.24 10.30
#